data_AF-A0A5E3XI73-F1
#
_entry.id   AF-A0A5E3XI73-F1
#
_cell.length_a   1.000
_cell.length_b   1.000
_cell.length_c   1.000
_cell.angle_alpha   90.00
_cell.angle_beta   90.00
_cell.angle_gamma   90.00
#
_symmetry.space_group_name_H-M   'P 1'
#
loop_
_entity.id
_entity.type
_entity.pdbx_description
1 polymer ?
#
loop_
_entity_poly.entity_id
_entity_poly.type
_entity_poly.pdbx_seq_one_letter_code
_entity_poly.pdbx_strand_id
1 'polypeptide(L)'
;MSGTTPVVGSLRSLVEEKHKYGVLLYILPCEDMCRRTSIVAVAQGGVPASPSFLNFIRARYDEGQHRPIIPLVQNAITFPADQNSQHANTHTYLTANGQRSYILDVKTTDPARIIPLNVYKPYADRAPGRAASVLNRDLGLVPLWIVTDTGLGSPVGQQGVWALQNGNVPFTHPDGTKRTSLFVRIRWPGYPDWDSQIRLDNNQKTDVFTFKRLVELVKGKVRKFINDNENRESSNPYWTVGSGRIAIEDLNLLAILEVSKGAVMPILSLRHDFVFPDLRKTHSSLQGTVLTQNESAYGVNTPNAAGSSNDSQNDDFLYYLTGTTFSSYLNGASDMNLS
;
A
#
# COMPACT_ATOMS: atom_id res chain seq x y z
N MET A 1 -21.01 -23.43 -37.04
CA MET A 1 -19.91 -22.63 -36.47
C MET A 1 -20.52 -21.71 -35.43
N SER A 2 -20.44 -22.08 -34.16
CA SER A 2 -21.03 -21.33 -33.05
C SER A 2 -20.11 -20.15 -32.74
N GLY A 3 -20.46 -18.96 -33.24
CA GLY A 3 -19.70 -17.74 -32.96
C GLY A 3 -19.90 -17.36 -31.49
N THR A 4 -18.93 -17.70 -30.64
CA THR A 4 -18.85 -17.18 -29.28
C THR A 4 -18.60 -15.69 -29.37
N THR A 5 -19.61 -14.89 -29.06
CA THR A 5 -19.47 -13.44 -28.96
C THR A 5 -18.40 -13.16 -27.88
N PRO A 6 -17.31 -12.45 -28.19
CA PRO A 6 -16.28 -12.17 -27.20
C PRO A 6 -16.90 -11.37 -26.06
N VAL A 7 -16.82 -11.91 -24.84
CA VAL A 7 -17.27 -11.21 -23.63
C VAL A 7 -16.50 -9.89 -23.55
N VAL A 8 -17.21 -8.78 -23.73
CA VAL A 8 -16.65 -7.44 -23.51
C VAL A 8 -16.42 -7.32 -22.00
N GLY A 9 -15.22 -7.68 -21.56
CA GLY A 9 -14.82 -7.55 -20.15
C GLY A 9 -14.85 -6.08 -19.71
N SER A 10 -15.00 -5.84 -18.41
CA SER A 10 -14.78 -4.51 -17.82
C SER A 10 -13.29 -4.32 -17.48
N LEU A 11 -12.85 -3.06 -17.30
CA LEU A 11 -11.50 -2.80 -16.77
C LEU A 11 -11.28 -3.47 -15.41
N ARG A 12 -12.31 -3.45 -14.55
CA ARG A 12 -12.30 -4.10 -13.25
C ARG A 12 -11.97 -5.59 -13.38
N SER A 13 -12.68 -6.30 -14.25
CA SER A 13 -12.46 -7.73 -14.48
C SER A 13 -11.05 -8.00 -14.99
N LEU A 14 -10.54 -7.18 -15.91
CA LEU A 14 -9.17 -7.29 -16.40
C LEU A 14 -8.13 -7.08 -15.28
N VAL A 15 -8.33 -6.09 -14.43
CA VAL A 15 -7.44 -5.80 -13.30
C VAL A 15 -7.47 -6.92 -12.27
N GLU A 16 -8.65 -7.37 -11.85
CA GLU A 16 -8.81 -8.51 -10.92
C GLU A 16 -8.10 -9.78 -11.45
N GLU A 17 -8.22 -10.06 -12.74
CA GLU A 17 -7.55 -11.18 -13.40
C GLU A 17 -6.02 -11.01 -13.41
N LYS A 18 -5.52 -9.90 -13.98
CA LYS A 18 -4.08 -9.70 -14.21
C LYS A 18 -3.31 -9.50 -12.90
N HIS A 19 -3.95 -8.87 -11.91
CA HIS A 19 -3.44 -8.58 -10.57
C HIS A 19 -3.88 -9.60 -9.52
N LYS A 20 -4.46 -10.74 -9.92
CA LYS A 20 -4.72 -11.83 -8.98
C LYS A 20 -3.43 -12.19 -8.23
N TYR A 21 -3.51 -12.19 -6.90
CA TYR A 21 -2.38 -12.37 -5.98
C TYR A 21 -1.32 -11.25 -5.98
N GLY A 22 -1.66 -10.09 -6.54
CA GLY A 22 -0.85 -8.88 -6.48
C GLY A 22 -0.81 -8.31 -5.07
N VAL A 23 0.37 -7.87 -4.63
CA VAL A 23 0.58 -7.23 -3.34
C VAL A 23 -0.29 -5.98 -3.20
N LEU A 24 -0.41 -5.17 -4.25
CA LEU A 24 -1.23 -3.96 -4.20
C LEU A 24 -2.71 -4.27 -4.23
N LEU A 25 -3.17 -5.22 -5.05
CA LEU A 25 -4.57 -5.61 -5.05
C LEU A 25 -5.00 -6.19 -3.69
N TYR A 26 -4.08 -6.79 -2.95
CA TYR A 26 -4.34 -7.28 -1.59
C TYR A 26 -4.54 -6.16 -0.57
N ILE A 27 -3.82 -5.04 -0.70
CA ILE A 27 -3.87 -3.92 0.27
C ILE A 27 -4.78 -2.76 -0.17
N LEU A 28 -4.98 -2.59 -1.47
CA LEU A 28 -5.77 -1.51 -2.07
C LEU A 28 -7.11 -2.04 -2.59
N PRO A 29 -8.18 -1.25 -2.53
CA PRO A 29 -9.39 -1.55 -3.28
C PRO A 29 -9.11 -1.74 -4.78
N CYS A 30 -9.87 -2.62 -5.44
CA CYS A 30 -9.73 -2.87 -6.88
C CYS A 30 -9.90 -1.58 -7.70
N GLU A 31 -10.75 -0.66 -7.24
CA GLU A 31 -10.99 0.65 -7.87
C GLU A 31 -9.71 1.49 -7.92
N ASP A 32 -8.87 1.44 -6.89
CA ASP A 32 -7.58 2.14 -6.88
C ASP A 32 -6.59 1.52 -7.86
N MET A 33 -6.62 0.19 -8.01
CA MET A 33 -5.82 -0.50 -9.04
C MET A 33 -6.30 -0.14 -10.45
N CYS A 34 -7.61 -0.14 -10.70
CA CYS A 34 -8.19 0.29 -11.98
C CYS A 34 -7.80 1.73 -12.34
N ARG A 35 -7.86 2.63 -11.36
CA ARG A 35 -7.46 4.03 -11.51
C ARG A 35 -5.98 4.15 -11.89
N ARG A 36 -5.08 3.46 -11.17
CA ARG A 36 -3.63 3.46 -11.46
C ARG A 36 -3.32 2.90 -12.85
N THR A 37 -3.90 1.75 -13.21
CA THR A 37 -3.76 1.15 -14.55
C THR A 37 -4.22 2.12 -15.62
N SER A 38 -5.38 2.78 -15.43
CA SER A 38 -5.90 3.77 -16.38
C SER A 38 -4.96 4.97 -16.54
N ILE A 39 -4.47 5.53 -15.44
CA ILE A 39 -3.56 6.67 -15.44
C ILE A 39 -2.28 6.35 -16.21
N VAL A 40 -1.68 5.18 -15.97
CA VAL A 40 -0.48 4.76 -16.70
C VAL A 40 -0.77 4.53 -18.18
N ALA A 41 -1.93 3.94 -18.51
CA ALA A 41 -2.34 3.76 -19.90
C ALA A 41 -2.54 5.09 -20.63
N VAL A 42 -3.16 6.09 -19.98
CA VAL A 42 -3.35 7.45 -20.53
C VAL A 42 -2.01 8.13 -20.76
N ALA A 43 -1.09 8.04 -19.81
CA ALA A 43 0.27 8.58 -19.95
C ALA A 43 1.04 7.96 -21.13
N GLN A 44 0.57 6.82 -21.66
CA GLN A 44 1.14 6.13 -22.82
C GLN A 44 0.33 6.32 -24.10
N GLY A 45 -0.56 7.33 -24.14
CA GLY A 45 -1.38 7.67 -25.30
C GLY A 45 -2.71 6.94 -25.40
N GLY A 46 -3.11 6.20 -24.35
CA GLY A 46 -4.45 5.62 -24.27
C GLY A 46 -5.52 6.71 -24.12
N VAL A 47 -6.64 6.57 -24.83
CA VAL A 47 -7.77 7.52 -24.78
C VAL A 47 -8.93 6.89 -23.99
N PRO A 48 -9.25 7.33 -22.76
CA PRO A 48 -10.25 6.65 -21.91
C PRO A 48 -11.66 6.57 -22.50
N ALA A 49 -12.05 7.59 -23.26
CA ALA A 49 -13.35 7.65 -23.93
C ALA A 49 -13.44 6.74 -25.16
N SER A 50 -12.32 6.17 -25.62
CA SER A 50 -12.30 5.30 -26.79
C SER A 50 -12.90 3.92 -26.47
N PRO A 51 -13.78 3.37 -27.33
CA PRO A 51 -14.23 1.98 -27.22
C PRO A 51 -13.06 0.97 -27.25
N SER A 52 -11.91 1.34 -27.81
CA SER A 52 -10.71 0.50 -27.88
C SER A 52 -9.81 0.60 -26.65
N PHE A 53 -10.11 1.46 -25.67
CA PHE A 53 -9.23 1.72 -24.52
C PHE A 53 -8.91 0.46 -23.71
N LEU A 54 -9.90 -0.42 -23.51
CA LEU A 54 -9.66 -1.68 -22.81
C LEU A 54 -8.72 -2.61 -23.59
N ASN A 55 -8.87 -2.68 -24.91
CA ASN A 55 -7.98 -3.47 -25.76
C ASN A 55 -6.57 -2.89 -25.75
N PHE A 56 -6.45 -1.57 -25.72
CA PHE A 56 -5.18 -0.88 -25.53
C PHE A 56 -4.53 -1.28 -24.19
N ILE A 57 -5.25 -1.21 -23.08
CA ILE A 57 -4.74 -1.65 -21.75
C ILE A 57 -4.32 -3.11 -21.77
N ARG A 58 -5.15 -4.00 -22.33
CA ARG A 58 -4.86 -5.43 -22.41
C ARG A 58 -3.55 -5.70 -23.15
N ALA A 59 -3.33 -5.02 -24.29
CA ALA A 59 -2.11 -5.13 -25.07
C ALA A 59 -0.85 -4.60 -24.34
N ARG A 60 -0.99 -3.81 -23.26
CA ARG A 60 0.14 -3.31 -22.46
C ARG A 60 0.57 -4.27 -21.35
N TYR A 61 -0.26 -5.21 -20.94
CA TYR A 61 0.10 -6.20 -19.92
C TYR A 61 1.07 -7.27 -20.43
N ASP A 62 1.07 -7.54 -21.75
CA ASP A 62 1.76 -8.66 -22.35
C ASP A 62 2.72 -8.16 -23.46
N GLU A 63 3.99 -8.60 -23.45
CA GLU A 63 4.94 -8.41 -24.55
C GLU A 63 4.79 -9.59 -25.53
N GLY A 64 3.88 -9.43 -26.49
CA GLY A 64 3.48 -10.52 -27.37
C GLY A 64 2.69 -11.59 -26.61
N GLN A 65 3.29 -12.77 -26.42
CA GLN A 65 2.68 -13.91 -25.70
C GLN A 65 3.20 -14.06 -24.26
N HIS A 66 4.20 -13.27 -23.86
CA HIS A 66 4.88 -13.44 -22.57
C HIS A 66 4.79 -12.18 -21.73
N ARG A 67 4.81 -12.37 -20.42
CA ARG A 67 4.89 -11.26 -19.49
C ARG A 67 6.34 -10.74 -19.47
N PRO A 68 6.56 -9.41 -19.47
CA PRO A 68 7.90 -8.85 -19.35
C PRO A 68 8.56 -9.30 -18.04
N ILE A 69 9.84 -9.66 -18.12
CA ILE A 69 10.64 -10.07 -16.96
C ILE A 69 11.50 -8.90 -16.53
N ILE A 70 11.35 -8.46 -15.29
CA ILE A 70 12.27 -7.50 -14.65
C ILE A 70 13.26 -8.32 -13.82
N PRO A 71 14.57 -8.26 -14.12
CA PRO A 71 15.57 -8.91 -13.30
C PRO A 71 15.42 -8.47 -11.84
N LEU A 72 15.57 -9.42 -10.91
CA LEU A 72 15.47 -9.22 -9.45
C LEU A 72 14.04 -8.96 -8.91
N VAL A 73 13.04 -8.76 -9.77
CA VAL A 73 11.62 -8.67 -9.35
C VAL A 73 10.82 -9.79 -9.98
N GLN A 74 10.79 -10.92 -9.29
CA GLN A 74 10.00 -12.07 -9.73
C GLN A 74 8.50 -11.71 -9.75
N ASN A 75 7.80 -12.21 -10.77
CA ASN A 75 6.36 -12.04 -10.93
C ASN A 75 5.85 -10.58 -10.96
N ALA A 76 6.70 -9.63 -11.36
CA ALA A 76 6.29 -8.25 -11.63
C ALA A 76 5.12 -8.21 -12.63
N ILE A 77 4.18 -7.30 -12.43
CA ILE A 77 3.12 -6.96 -13.38
C ILE A 77 3.46 -5.58 -13.93
N THR A 78 3.77 -5.52 -15.23
CA THR A 78 4.48 -4.39 -15.80
C THR A 78 3.73 -3.74 -16.95
N PHE A 79 3.97 -2.44 -17.13
CA PHE A 79 3.53 -1.67 -18.30
C PHE A 79 4.76 -1.09 -19.00
N PRO A 80 4.92 -1.25 -20.33
CA PRO A 80 5.98 -0.61 -21.10
C PRO A 80 6.07 0.88 -20.81
N ALA A 81 7.24 1.42 -20.49
CA ALA A 81 7.44 2.87 -20.41
C ALA A 81 7.82 3.41 -21.78
N ASP A 82 7.25 4.55 -22.17
CA ASP A 82 7.68 5.24 -23.38
C ASP A 82 9.10 5.78 -23.18
N GLN A 83 9.99 5.54 -24.13
CA GLN A 83 11.36 6.05 -24.08
C GLN A 83 11.39 7.59 -24.18
N ASN A 84 10.37 8.18 -24.79
CA ASN A 84 10.25 9.61 -25.00
C ASN A 84 9.48 10.34 -23.90
N SER A 85 8.95 9.64 -22.88
CA SER A 85 8.28 10.32 -21.78
C SER A 85 9.32 11.11 -21.00
N GLN A 86 9.44 12.41 -21.30
CA GLN A 86 10.34 13.38 -20.67
C GLN A 86 10.02 13.63 -19.18
N HIS A 87 9.19 12.81 -18.56
CA HIS A 87 8.97 12.87 -17.13
C HIS A 87 10.27 12.43 -16.44
N ALA A 88 11.14 13.40 -16.17
CA ALA A 88 12.49 13.24 -15.61
C ALA A 88 12.56 12.47 -14.27
N ASN A 89 11.42 12.06 -13.72
CA ASN A 89 11.26 11.45 -12.41
C ASN A 89 10.54 10.08 -12.44
N THR A 90 10.30 9.51 -13.63
CA THR A 90 9.60 8.22 -13.73
C THR A 90 10.47 7.07 -13.22
N HIS A 91 10.06 6.49 -12.10
CA HIS A 91 10.61 5.23 -11.58
C HIS A 91 10.23 4.10 -12.54
N THR A 92 11.19 3.76 -13.38
CA THR A 92 11.09 2.67 -14.36
C THR A 92 12.19 1.65 -14.07
N TYR A 93 12.00 0.46 -14.59
CA TYR A 93 12.87 -0.68 -14.37
C TYR A 93 13.22 -1.29 -15.72
N LEU A 94 14.48 -1.69 -15.88
CA LEU A 94 14.90 -2.37 -17.08
C LEU A 94 14.37 -3.81 -17.04
N THR A 95 13.73 -4.21 -18.12
CA THR A 95 13.35 -5.59 -18.37
C THR A 95 14.55 -6.36 -18.94
N ALA A 96 14.44 -7.69 -19.03
CA ALA A 96 15.49 -8.57 -19.54
C ALA A 96 15.90 -8.28 -21.00
N ASN A 97 15.03 -7.66 -21.80
CA ASN A 97 15.32 -7.25 -23.18
C ASN A 97 15.88 -5.82 -23.29
N GLY A 98 16.09 -5.12 -22.16
CA GLY A 98 16.58 -3.74 -22.11
C GLY A 98 15.50 -2.67 -22.22
N GLN A 99 14.22 -3.04 -22.41
CA GLN A 99 13.11 -2.09 -22.41
C GLN A 99 12.82 -1.58 -21.00
N ARG A 100 12.52 -0.28 -20.86
CA ARG A 100 12.06 0.30 -19.59
C ARG A 100 10.58 0.01 -19.40
N SER A 101 10.21 -0.40 -18.19
CA SER A 101 8.84 -0.67 -17.80
C SER A 101 8.51 -0.11 -16.43
N TYR A 102 7.26 0.27 -16.24
CA TYR A 102 6.66 0.52 -14.95
C TYR A 102 6.30 -0.80 -14.28
N ILE A 103 6.48 -0.91 -12.96
CA ILE A 103 5.91 -2.02 -12.17
C ILE A 103 4.60 -1.52 -11.57
N LEU A 104 3.47 -2.00 -12.10
CA LEU A 104 2.16 -1.68 -11.56
C LEU A 104 1.88 -2.43 -10.27
N ASP A 105 2.33 -3.67 -10.16
CA ASP A 105 2.12 -4.56 -9.02
C ASP A 105 3.15 -5.70 -9.05
N VAL A 106 3.23 -6.47 -7.98
CA VAL A 106 4.06 -7.67 -7.90
C VAL A 106 3.23 -8.80 -7.31
N LYS A 107 3.21 -9.97 -7.95
CA LYS A 107 2.50 -11.12 -7.36
C LYS A 107 3.30 -11.72 -6.22
N THR A 108 2.60 -12.07 -5.13
CA THR A 108 3.13 -12.84 -4.02
C THR A 108 2.53 -14.23 -3.98
N THR A 109 3.32 -15.22 -3.57
CA THR A 109 2.84 -16.59 -3.30
C THR A 109 2.24 -16.72 -1.90
N ASP A 110 2.58 -15.78 -1.00
CA ASP A 110 2.14 -15.76 0.38
C ASP A 110 1.57 -14.37 0.74
N PRO A 111 0.30 -14.10 0.41
CA PRO A 111 -0.33 -12.82 0.74
C PRO A 111 -0.49 -12.61 2.25
N ALA A 112 -0.48 -13.68 3.07
CA ALA A 112 -0.64 -13.56 4.51
C ALA A 112 0.55 -12.87 5.19
N ARG A 113 1.71 -12.78 4.51
CA ARG A 113 2.88 -12.01 4.96
C ARG A 113 2.86 -10.54 4.58
N ILE A 114 1.96 -10.12 3.69
CA ILE A 114 1.80 -8.71 3.37
C ILE A 114 1.01 -8.05 4.48
N ILE A 115 1.53 -6.99 5.07
CA ILE A 115 0.85 -6.28 6.15
C ILE A 115 -0.25 -5.41 5.51
N PRO A 116 -1.55 -5.64 5.84
CA PRO A 116 -2.67 -4.94 5.23
C PRO A 116 -2.83 -3.55 5.84
N LEU A 117 -1.92 -2.64 5.48
CA LEU A 117 -2.00 -1.25 5.91
C LEU A 117 -3.22 -0.60 5.27
N ASN A 118 -4.19 -0.18 6.08
CA ASN A 118 -5.41 0.45 5.56
C ASN A 118 -5.05 1.69 4.73
N VAL A 119 -5.66 1.84 3.56
CA VAL A 119 -5.33 2.94 2.64
C VAL A 119 -5.80 4.27 3.20
N TYR A 120 -4.88 5.22 3.32
CA TYR A 120 -5.23 6.60 3.63
C TYR A 120 -5.98 7.23 2.44
N LYS A 121 -7.22 7.66 2.68
CA LYS A 121 -8.03 8.42 1.72
C LYS A 121 -8.16 9.88 2.18
N PRO A 122 -7.42 10.82 1.60
CA PRO A 122 -7.48 12.22 2.02
C PRO A 122 -8.88 12.80 1.82
N TYR A 123 -9.41 13.47 2.84
CA TYR A 123 -10.69 14.18 2.80
C TYR A 123 -11.93 13.31 2.53
N ALA A 124 -11.83 11.98 2.63
CA ALA A 124 -12.95 11.08 2.32
C ALA A 124 -14.22 11.45 3.09
N ASP A 125 -14.08 11.75 4.38
CA ASP A 125 -15.22 12.00 5.27
C ASP A 125 -15.79 13.42 5.15
N ARG A 126 -15.01 14.37 4.62
CA ARG A 126 -15.35 15.82 4.67
C ARG A 126 -15.58 16.45 3.31
N ALA A 127 -14.92 15.96 2.27
CA ALA A 127 -14.96 16.54 0.93
C ALA A 127 -14.62 15.49 -0.15
N PRO A 128 -15.54 14.56 -0.45
CA PRO A 128 -15.29 13.45 -1.38
C PRO A 128 -14.91 13.92 -2.80
N GLY A 129 -15.48 15.05 -3.28
CA GLY A 129 -15.09 15.64 -4.57
C GLY A 129 -13.63 16.11 -4.58
N ARG A 130 -13.15 16.70 -3.47
CA ARG A 130 -11.73 17.08 -3.32
C ARG A 130 -10.84 15.85 -3.22
N ALA A 131 -11.28 14.82 -2.51
CA ALA A 131 -10.57 13.54 -2.44
C ALA A 131 -10.32 12.97 -3.84
N ALA A 132 -11.36 12.90 -4.68
CA ALA A 132 -11.23 12.40 -6.05
C ALA A 132 -10.25 13.23 -6.89
N SER A 133 -10.29 14.56 -6.81
CA SER A 133 -9.34 15.42 -7.54
C SER A 133 -7.90 15.20 -7.10
N VAL A 134 -7.65 15.06 -5.80
CA VAL A 134 -6.31 14.79 -5.25
C VAL A 134 -5.82 13.41 -5.69
N LEU A 135 -6.69 12.40 -5.71
CA LEU A 135 -6.32 11.06 -6.15
C LEU A 135 -6.01 11.02 -7.66
N ASN A 136 -6.75 11.76 -8.48
CA ASN A 136 -6.67 11.67 -9.94
C ASN A 136 -5.56 12.50 -10.59
N ARG A 137 -5.30 13.72 -10.13
CA ARG A 137 -4.36 14.65 -10.80
C ARG A 137 -2.95 14.61 -10.22
N ASP A 138 -2.85 14.27 -8.95
CA ASP A 138 -1.73 14.69 -8.11
C ASP A 138 -0.91 13.54 -7.52
N LEU A 139 -1.35 12.29 -7.73
CA LEU A 139 -0.65 11.12 -7.23
C LEU A 139 0.34 10.59 -8.26
N GLY A 140 1.50 10.15 -7.76
CA GLY A 140 2.46 9.38 -8.54
C GLY A 140 1.77 8.20 -9.25
N LEU A 141 2.13 8.04 -10.53
CA LEU A 141 1.53 7.09 -11.47
C LEU A 141 1.59 5.65 -10.93
N VAL A 142 2.70 5.32 -10.25
CA VAL A 142 3.04 3.96 -9.83
C VAL A 142 3.68 3.94 -8.43
N PRO A 143 3.57 2.82 -7.69
CA PRO A 143 4.35 2.65 -6.47
C PRO A 143 5.85 2.66 -6.78
N LEU A 144 6.61 3.16 -5.82
CA LEU A 144 8.07 3.20 -5.88
C LEU A 144 8.60 1.90 -5.28
N TRP A 145 8.73 0.86 -6.11
CA TRP A 145 9.23 -0.44 -5.68
C TRP A 145 10.72 -0.36 -5.35
N ILE A 146 11.08 -0.96 -4.22
CA ILE A 146 12.45 -0.97 -3.70
C ILE A 146 13.12 -2.21 -4.25
N VAL A 147 13.95 -2.04 -5.27
CA VAL A 147 14.67 -3.15 -5.91
C VAL A 147 16.16 -2.99 -5.59
N THR A 148 16.71 -3.94 -4.86
CA THR A 148 18.13 -4.02 -4.50
C THR A 148 18.87 -4.93 -5.48
N ASP A 149 20.17 -5.12 -5.27
CA ASP A 149 20.97 -6.16 -5.92
C ASP A 149 20.54 -7.59 -5.54
N THR A 150 19.93 -7.76 -4.37
CA THR A 150 19.48 -9.07 -3.86
C THR A 150 18.03 -9.41 -4.21
N GLY A 151 17.22 -8.46 -4.67
CA GLY A 151 15.83 -8.72 -5.03
C GLY A 151 14.88 -7.56 -4.73
N LEU A 152 13.62 -7.91 -4.48
CA LEU A 152 12.59 -6.97 -4.08
C LEU A 152 12.56 -6.78 -2.56
N GLY A 153 12.63 -5.53 -2.13
CA GLY A 153 12.49 -5.07 -0.76
C GLY A 153 13.81 -4.76 -0.06
N SER A 154 13.72 -4.03 1.06
CA SER A 154 14.85 -3.76 1.94
C SER A 154 14.48 -4.06 3.40
N PRO A 155 15.29 -4.85 4.14
CA PRO A 155 15.06 -5.11 5.55
C PRO A 155 15.02 -3.81 6.36
N VAL A 156 13.98 -3.62 7.18
CA VAL A 156 13.75 -2.37 7.92
C VAL A 156 14.78 -2.17 9.03
N GLY A 157 15.19 -3.25 9.71
CA GLY A 157 16.20 -3.22 10.78
C GLY A 157 17.61 -2.90 10.32
N GLN A 158 17.94 -3.16 9.05
CA GLN A 158 19.26 -2.87 8.51
C GLN A 158 19.45 -1.38 8.26
N GLN A 159 20.55 -0.82 8.76
CA GLN A 159 20.94 0.55 8.48
C GLN A 159 21.50 0.70 7.06
N GLY A 160 21.12 1.79 6.40
CA GLY A 160 21.50 2.07 5.02
C GLY A 160 20.72 1.27 3.98
N VAL A 161 20.89 1.66 2.73
CA VAL A 161 20.44 0.91 1.55
C VAL A 161 21.58 0.97 0.53
N TRP A 162 22.24 -0.17 0.33
CA TRP A 162 23.27 -0.32 -0.69
C TRP A 162 22.61 -0.80 -1.99
N ALA A 163 23.13 -0.35 -3.14
CA ALA A 163 22.70 -0.80 -4.46
C ALA A 163 21.17 -0.74 -4.75
N LEU A 164 20.52 0.38 -4.43
CA LEU A 164 19.11 0.60 -4.77
C LEU A 164 18.96 1.01 -6.24
N GLN A 165 18.21 0.23 -7.03
CA GLN A 165 17.77 0.69 -8.35
C GLN A 165 16.96 1.98 -8.21
N ASN A 166 17.21 2.94 -9.10
CA ASN A 166 16.67 4.30 -9.01
C ASN A 166 17.10 5.07 -7.75
N GLY A 167 18.06 4.58 -6.95
CA GLY A 167 18.44 5.19 -5.68
C GLY A 167 18.89 6.65 -5.79
N ASN A 168 19.59 7.00 -6.88
CA ASN A 168 20.06 8.36 -7.15
C ASN A 168 19.04 9.21 -7.93
N VAL A 169 17.89 8.65 -8.32
CA VAL A 169 16.84 9.40 -9.02
C VAL A 169 16.25 10.44 -8.07
N PRO A 170 16.16 11.71 -8.48
CA PRO A 170 15.50 12.74 -7.68
C PRO A 170 14.02 12.40 -7.42
N PHE A 171 13.62 12.46 -6.16
CA PHE A 171 12.23 12.38 -5.72
C PHE A 171 11.63 13.79 -5.67
N THR A 172 11.11 14.22 -6.81
CA THR A 172 10.54 15.56 -7.03
C THR A 172 9.05 15.45 -7.36
N HIS A 173 8.38 16.59 -7.45
CA HIS A 173 7.01 16.68 -7.95
C HIS A 173 6.97 16.37 -9.47
N PRO A 174 5.79 16.07 -10.04
CA PRO A 174 5.66 15.84 -11.49
C PRO A 174 6.17 16.99 -12.36
N ASP A 175 6.14 18.23 -11.85
CA ASP A 175 6.67 19.43 -12.50
C ASP A 175 8.20 19.61 -12.33
N GLY A 176 8.88 18.66 -11.67
CA GLY A 176 10.31 18.69 -11.39
C GLY A 176 10.71 19.49 -10.14
N THR A 177 9.77 20.15 -9.46
CA THR A 177 10.08 20.91 -8.25
C THR A 177 10.43 20.00 -7.07
N LYS A 178 11.34 20.46 -6.20
CA LYS A 178 11.84 19.67 -5.08
C LYS A 178 10.76 19.43 -4.02
N ARG A 179 10.63 18.19 -3.56
CA ARG A 179 9.82 17.84 -2.39
C ARG A 179 10.67 18.02 -1.14
N THR A 180 10.37 19.03 -0.32
CA THR A 180 11.16 19.30 0.90
C THR A 180 10.70 18.48 2.09
N SER A 181 9.38 18.30 2.25
CA SER A 181 8.82 17.56 3.37
C SER A 181 7.60 16.73 2.96
N LEU A 182 7.43 15.60 3.65
CA LEU A 182 6.33 14.65 3.42
C LEU A 182 5.90 14.05 4.75
N PHE A 183 4.67 13.58 4.83
CA PHE A 183 4.20 12.73 5.91
C PHE A 183 4.32 11.26 5.53
N VAL A 184 4.95 10.46 6.38
CA VAL A 184 4.84 9.00 6.35
C VAL A 184 3.62 8.63 7.16
N ARG A 185 2.64 7.98 6.53
CA ARG A 185 1.41 7.52 7.16
C ARG A 185 1.47 6.01 7.33
N ILE A 186 1.17 5.53 8.53
CA ILE A 186 1.09 4.11 8.87
C ILE A 186 -0.28 3.87 9.47
N ARG A 187 -1.01 2.92 8.87
CA ARG A 187 -2.36 2.51 9.28
C ARG A 187 -2.31 1.02 9.63
N TRP A 188 -1.56 0.72 10.69
CA TRP A 188 -1.24 -0.65 11.07
C TRP A 188 -2.46 -1.33 11.70
N PRO A 189 -2.81 -2.57 11.30
CA PRO A 189 -3.98 -3.26 11.85
C PRO A 189 -3.92 -3.42 13.36
N GLY A 190 -4.93 -2.92 14.06
CA GLY A 190 -5.04 -3.03 15.51
C GLY A 190 -4.41 -1.88 16.31
N TYR A 191 -3.80 -0.91 15.64
CA TYR A 191 -3.23 0.29 16.26
C TYR A 191 -3.89 1.56 15.70
N PRO A 192 -3.89 2.67 16.45
CA PRO A 192 -4.35 3.95 15.91
C PRO A 192 -3.48 4.44 14.76
N ASP A 193 -4.12 5.25 13.93
CA ASP A 193 -3.50 6.04 12.88
C ASP A 193 -2.21 6.74 13.35
N TRP A 194 -1.10 6.45 12.68
CA TRP A 194 0.21 7.03 13.00
C TRP A 194 0.75 7.80 11.80
N ASP A 195 1.10 9.06 12.02
CA ASP A 195 1.66 9.93 10.98
C ASP A 195 2.96 10.57 11.50
N SER A 196 4.00 10.63 10.67
CA SER A 196 5.22 11.37 11.02
C SER A 196 5.83 12.08 9.83
N GLN A 197 6.17 13.35 10.02
CA GLN A 197 6.84 14.15 9.00
C GLN A 197 8.30 13.70 8.82
N ILE A 198 8.73 13.65 7.56
CA ILE A 198 10.11 13.52 7.11
C ILE A 198 10.51 14.77 6.32
N ARG A 199 11.79 15.12 6.41
CA ARG A 199 12.42 16.19 5.63
C ARG A 199 13.46 15.57 4.71
N LEU A 200 13.29 15.79 3.42
CA LEU A 200 14.20 15.30 2.38
C LEU A 200 15.40 16.22 2.23
N ASP A 201 15.27 17.48 2.62
CA ASP A 201 16.37 18.42 2.73
C ASP A 201 17.24 18.08 3.96
N ASN A 202 18.54 17.96 3.72
CA ASN A 202 19.52 17.96 4.79
C ASN A 202 20.71 18.77 4.30
N ASN A 203 20.97 19.91 4.95
CA ASN A 203 22.01 20.87 4.58
C ASN A 203 23.43 20.30 4.53
N GLN A 204 23.64 19.05 4.99
CA GLN A 204 24.95 18.45 5.19
C GLN A 204 25.23 17.20 4.32
N LYS A 205 24.31 16.74 3.47
CA LYS A 205 24.49 15.50 2.70
C LYS A 205 24.44 15.73 1.19
N THR A 206 25.10 14.85 0.43
CA THR A 206 25.11 14.86 -1.05
C THR A 206 23.91 14.14 -1.67
N ASP A 207 23.15 13.36 -0.89
CA ASP A 207 22.02 12.53 -1.33
C ASP A 207 20.64 13.20 -1.15
N VAL A 208 20.61 14.53 -1.07
CA VAL A 208 19.39 15.30 -0.81
C VAL A 208 18.36 15.08 -1.91
N PHE A 209 17.10 14.91 -1.51
CA PHE A 209 15.97 14.70 -2.43
C PHE A 209 16.06 13.45 -3.30
N THR A 210 16.88 12.46 -2.97
CA THR A 210 16.96 11.21 -3.75
C THR A 210 15.94 10.17 -3.28
N PHE A 211 15.61 9.21 -4.15
CA PHE A 211 14.79 8.06 -3.77
C PHE A 211 15.43 7.22 -2.65
N LYS A 212 16.76 7.03 -2.68
CA LYS A 212 17.50 6.38 -1.60
C LYS A 212 17.27 7.06 -0.25
N ARG A 213 17.37 8.39 -0.23
CA ARG A 213 17.11 9.18 0.98
C ARG A 213 15.67 9.02 1.48
N LEU A 214 14.70 9.00 0.56
CA LEU A 214 13.30 8.74 0.89
C LEU A 214 13.15 7.36 1.58
N VAL A 215 13.74 6.31 1.00
CA VAL A 215 13.69 4.94 1.56
C VAL A 215 14.29 4.89 2.96
N GLU A 216 15.46 5.49 3.18
CA GLU A 216 16.09 5.52 4.51
C GLU A 216 15.22 6.24 5.56
N LEU A 217 14.62 7.36 5.18
CA LEU A 217 13.72 8.13 6.04
C LEU A 217 12.46 7.34 6.38
N VAL A 218 11.83 6.69 5.38
CA VAL A 218 10.66 5.84 5.59
C VAL A 218 11.00 4.65 6.49
N LYS A 219 12.11 3.94 6.25
CA LYS A 219 12.59 2.87 7.16
C LYS A 219 12.77 3.38 8.59
N GLY A 220 13.36 4.57 8.74
CA GLY A 220 13.49 5.22 10.05
C GLY A 220 12.14 5.48 10.73
N LYS A 221 11.12 5.90 9.98
CA LYS A 221 9.76 6.10 10.51
C LYS A 221 9.04 4.80 10.85
N VAL A 222 9.23 3.74 10.06
CA VAL A 222 8.70 2.41 10.40
C VAL A 222 9.34 1.89 11.68
N ARG A 223 10.67 1.98 11.84
CA ARG A 223 11.36 1.62 13.10
C ARG A 223 10.81 2.39 14.29
N LYS A 224 10.64 3.71 14.13
CA LYS A 224 10.04 4.55 15.16
C LYS A 224 8.63 4.07 15.53
N PHE A 225 7.77 3.79 14.55
CA PHE A 225 6.43 3.26 14.80
C PHE A 225 6.45 1.97 15.62
N ILE A 226 7.32 1.00 15.27
CA ILE A 226 7.43 -0.26 16.02
C ILE A 226 7.86 0.01 17.46
N ASN A 227 8.90 0.82 17.68
CA ASN A 227 9.38 1.15 19.02
C ASN A 227 8.33 1.90 19.86
N ASP A 228 7.62 2.86 19.26
CA ASP A 228 6.57 3.65 19.93
C ASP A 228 5.39 2.76 20.38
N ASN A 229 5.22 1.57 19.79
CA ASN A 229 4.06 0.69 20.02
C ASN A 229 4.42 -0.71 20.56
N GLU A 230 5.69 -0.99 20.87
CA GLU A 230 6.16 -2.31 21.34
C GLU A 230 5.39 -2.82 22.57
N ASN A 231 5.07 -1.92 23.50
CA ASN A 231 4.35 -2.25 24.74
C ASN A 231 2.86 -1.91 24.67
N ARG A 232 2.36 -1.52 23.50
CA ARG A 232 0.98 -1.09 23.33
C ARG A 232 0.11 -2.28 22.93
N GLU A 233 -1.04 -2.40 23.58
CA GLU A 233 -2.05 -3.39 23.22
C GLU A 233 -2.59 -3.12 21.82
N SER A 234 -2.68 -4.20 21.03
CA SER A 234 -3.29 -4.18 19.70
C SER A 234 -4.70 -4.74 19.81
N SER A 235 -5.67 -4.11 19.15
CA SER A 235 -7.01 -4.71 18.97
C SER A 235 -7.01 -5.86 17.97
N ASN A 236 -5.89 -6.10 17.28
CA ASN A 236 -5.69 -7.24 16.40
C ASN A 236 -4.45 -8.04 16.82
N PRO A 237 -4.63 -9.18 17.53
CA PRO A 237 -3.51 -9.95 18.07
C PRO A 237 -2.58 -10.50 16.98
N TYR A 238 -3.10 -10.76 15.77
CA TYR A 238 -2.34 -11.31 14.64
C TYR A 238 -1.26 -10.36 14.13
N TRP A 239 -1.50 -9.04 14.20
CA TRP A 239 -0.59 -8.01 13.72
C TRP A 239 0.10 -7.26 14.87
N THR A 240 0.20 -7.86 16.06
CA THR A 240 0.77 -7.15 17.20
C THR A 240 2.27 -6.95 17.03
N VAL A 241 2.78 -5.77 17.39
CA VAL A 241 4.22 -5.45 17.37
C VAL A 241 4.84 -5.65 18.74
N GLY A 242 6.15 -5.89 18.78
CA GLY A 242 6.95 -5.96 20.02
C GLY A 242 7.57 -7.33 20.32
N SER A 243 8.17 -7.46 21.50
CA SER A 243 8.89 -8.67 21.92
C SER A 243 8.02 -9.93 21.87
N GLY A 244 8.53 -10.99 21.24
CA GLY A 244 7.80 -12.25 21.01
C GLY A 244 6.68 -12.16 19.95
N ARG A 245 6.56 -11.03 19.25
CA ARG A 245 5.57 -10.74 18.22
C ARG A 245 6.29 -10.23 16.96
N ILE A 246 5.69 -9.32 16.19
CA ILE A 246 6.36 -8.72 15.03
C ILE A 246 7.40 -7.70 15.49
N ALA A 247 8.68 -8.01 15.27
CA ALA A 247 9.81 -7.13 15.55
C ALA A 247 10.27 -6.38 14.29
N ILE A 248 11.22 -5.45 14.46
CA ILE A 248 11.77 -4.64 13.36
C ILE A 248 12.50 -5.54 12.33
N GLU A 249 13.16 -6.58 12.80
CA GLU A 249 13.95 -7.53 12.03
C GLU A 249 13.07 -8.42 11.13
N ASP A 250 11.79 -8.54 11.48
CA ASP A 250 10.82 -9.30 10.70
C ASP A 250 10.31 -8.52 9.49
N LEU A 251 10.58 -7.21 9.39
CA LEU A 251 9.98 -6.34 8.39
C LEU A 251 10.87 -6.09 7.18
N ASN A 252 10.26 -6.21 6.01
CA ASN A 252 10.82 -5.76 4.73
C ASN A 252 9.96 -4.63 4.17
N LEU A 253 10.60 -3.53 3.75
CA LEU A 253 9.96 -2.45 3.01
C LEU A 253 10.01 -2.77 1.53
N LEU A 254 8.87 -3.13 0.94
CA LEU A 254 8.75 -3.56 -0.47
C LEU A 254 8.61 -2.39 -1.44
N ALA A 255 7.80 -1.40 -1.07
CA ALA A 255 7.55 -0.23 -1.90
C ALA A 255 7.16 0.98 -1.05
N ILE A 256 7.15 2.14 -1.68
CA ILE A 256 6.58 3.38 -1.14
C ILE A 256 5.47 3.84 -2.05
N LEU A 257 4.27 4.00 -1.50
CA LEU A 257 3.08 4.42 -2.21
C LEU A 257 2.80 5.89 -1.94
N GLU A 258 2.77 6.71 -2.98
CA GLU A 258 2.24 8.07 -2.85
C GLU A 258 0.72 8.03 -2.70
N VAL A 259 0.22 8.64 -1.61
CA VAL A 259 -1.22 8.71 -1.28
C VAL A 259 -1.75 10.14 -1.24
N SER A 260 -0.87 11.13 -1.26
CA SER A 260 -1.14 12.53 -1.64
C SER A 260 0.17 13.22 -2.05
N LYS A 261 0.10 14.44 -2.59
CA LYS A 261 1.29 15.28 -2.89
C LYS A 261 2.26 15.40 -1.72
N GLY A 262 1.74 15.39 -0.50
CA GLY A 262 2.50 15.58 0.74
C GLY A 262 2.56 14.35 1.64
N ALA A 263 2.12 13.17 1.17
CA ALA A 263 2.07 11.98 2.00
C ALA A 263 2.38 10.68 1.24
N VAL A 264 3.12 9.80 1.92
CA VAL A 264 3.49 8.47 1.45
C VAL A 264 3.09 7.41 2.47
N MET A 265 2.83 6.20 1.99
CA MET A 265 2.63 5.01 2.80
C MET A 265 3.68 3.95 2.45
N PRO A 266 4.31 3.31 3.44
CA PRO A 266 5.15 2.15 3.18
C PRO A 266 4.27 0.97 2.74
N ILE A 267 4.80 0.09 1.90
CA ILE A 267 4.26 -1.25 1.68
C ILE A 267 5.20 -2.22 2.36
N LEU A 268 4.69 -2.96 3.35
CA LEU A 268 5.49 -3.80 4.22
C LEU A 268 5.13 -5.27 4.04
N SER A 269 6.13 -6.13 4.15
CA SER A 269 5.93 -7.56 4.31
C SER A 269 6.75 -8.10 5.47
N LEU A 270 6.33 -9.24 6.00
CA LEU A 270 7.13 -10.05 6.89
C LEU A 270 8.22 -10.78 6.09
N ARG A 271 9.33 -11.13 6.74
CA ARG A 271 10.33 -12.06 6.20
C ARG A 271 9.70 -13.41 5.89
N HIS A 272 10.28 -14.14 4.94
CA HIS A 272 9.71 -15.37 4.37
C HIS A 272 9.65 -16.55 5.35
N ASP A 273 10.43 -16.51 6.43
CA ASP A 273 10.51 -17.53 7.48
C ASP A 273 9.88 -17.07 8.81
N PHE A 274 9.21 -15.91 8.82
CA PHE A 274 8.41 -15.49 9.97
C PHE A 274 7.33 -16.52 10.31
N VAL A 275 7.21 -16.85 11.59
CA VAL A 275 6.20 -17.79 12.10
C VAL A 275 5.21 -16.98 12.92
N PHE A 276 3.94 -17.03 12.52
CA PHE A 276 2.88 -16.39 13.29
C PHE A 276 2.73 -17.10 14.65
N PRO A 277 2.66 -16.35 15.76
CA PRO A 277 2.36 -16.92 17.06
C PRO A 277 1.05 -17.71 17.00
N ASP A 278 1.05 -18.94 17.51
CA ASP A 278 -0.17 -19.75 17.61
C ASP A 278 -1.09 -19.12 18.66
N LEU A 279 -2.06 -18.33 18.20
CA LEU A 279 -3.03 -17.63 19.04
C LEU A 279 -3.85 -18.57 19.93
N ARG A 280 -3.91 -19.87 19.60
CA ARG A 280 -4.68 -20.86 20.38
C ARG A 280 -3.96 -21.26 21.68
N LYS A 281 -2.62 -21.26 21.69
CA LYS A 281 -1.85 -21.68 22.87
C LYS A 281 -1.90 -20.66 24.01
N THR A 282 -2.12 -19.39 23.70
CA THR A 282 -2.14 -18.30 24.68
C THR A 282 -3.40 -18.31 25.54
N HIS A 283 -4.51 -18.87 25.06
CA HIS A 283 -5.74 -18.96 25.86
C HIS A 283 -5.68 -20.08 26.92
N SER A 284 -4.94 -21.16 26.66
CA SER A 284 -4.87 -22.31 27.57
C SER A 284 -4.03 -22.04 28.82
N SER A 285 -3.09 -21.09 28.79
CA SER A 285 -2.26 -20.77 29.96
C SER A 285 -2.94 -19.87 30.99
N LEU A 286 -4.01 -19.15 30.61
CA LEU A 286 -4.75 -18.27 31.51
C LEU A 286 -5.90 -18.97 32.26
N GLN A 287 -6.30 -20.17 31.84
CA GLN A 287 -7.34 -20.97 32.52
C GLN A 287 -6.79 -21.93 33.60
N GLY A 288 -5.47 -22.01 33.77
CA GLY A 288 -4.83 -22.93 34.72
C GLY A 288 -4.72 -22.42 36.17
N THR A 289 -4.93 -21.13 36.42
CA THR A 289 -4.91 -20.58 37.79
C THR A 289 -6.32 -20.60 38.37
N VAL A 290 -6.85 -21.82 38.55
CA VAL A 290 -7.97 -22.02 39.47
C VAL A 290 -7.44 -21.73 40.87
N LEU A 291 -7.85 -20.58 41.41
CA LEU A 291 -7.75 -20.26 42.81
C LEU A 291 -8.38 -21.41 43.61
N THR A 292 -7.58 -22.20 44.30
CA THR A 292 -8.02 -22.91 45.50
C THR A 292 -8.40 -21.86 46.53
N GLN A 293 -9.66 -21.42 46.50
CA GLN A 293 -10.27 -20.62 47.56
C GLN A 293 -10.44 -21.50 48.79
N ASN A 294 -9.73 -21.13 49.85
CA ASN A 294 -10.04 -21.54 51.20
C ASN A 294 -11.44 -21.01 51.57
N GLU A 295 -12.36 -21.92 51.88
CA GLU A 295 -13.61 -21.63 52.58
C GLU A 295 -13.29 -21.14 54.00
N SER A 296 -13.75 -19.94 54.36
CA SER A 296 -14.02 -19.57 55.76
C SER A 296 -14.96 -18.36 55.86
N ALA A 297 -16.16 -18.64 56.40
CA ALA A 297 -16.97 -17.81 57.30
C ALA A 297 -17.72 -16.55 56.78
N TYR A 298 -19.05 -16.73 56.66
CA TYR A 298 -20.16 -15.95 57.23
C TYR A 298 -20.02 -14.43 57.46
N GLY A 299 -20.98 -13.68 56.89
CA GLY A 299 -21.38 -12.35 57.37
C GLY A 299 -22.50 -11.71 56.54
N VAL A 300 -23.74 -11.82 57.04
CA VAL A 300 -24.99 -11.26 56.48
C VAL A 300 -25.12 -9.76 56.80
N ASN A 301 -25.50 -8.91 55.83
CA ASN A 301 -26.62 -7.96 55.93
C ASN A 301 -26.82 -7.08 54.67
N THR A 302 -28.09 -6.67 54.52
CA THR A 302 -28.85 -6.24 53.34
C THR A 302 -28.80 -4.71 53.01
N PRO A 303 -29.76 -4.11 52.28
CA PRO A 303 -29.61 -3.62 50.91
C PRO A 303 -29.66 -2.07 50.80
N ASN A 304 -29.28 -1.50 49.65
CA ASN A 304 -29.91 -0.26 49.17
C ASN A 304 -29.64 0.03 47.69
N ALA A 305 -30.60 0.77 47.15
CA ALA A 305 -30.99 0.85 45.77
C ALA A 305 -30.30 1.97 44.96
N ALA A 306 -30.63 1.95 43.66
CA ALA A 306 -30.70 3.06 42.71
C ALA A 306 -29.41 3.44 41.96
N GLY A 307 -29.53 3.40 40.62
CA GLY A 307 -29.05 4.49 39.78
C GLY A 307 -28.27 4.12 38.53
N SER A 308 -28.97 4.16 37.39
CA SER A 308 -28.47 4.63 36.08
C SER A 308 -27.38 3.79 35.39
N SER A 309 -27.72 2.90 34.45
CA SER A 309 -27.90 3.19 33.01
C SER A 309 -26.82 4.09 32.40
N ASN A 310 -25.90 3.48 31.64
CA ASN A 310 -25.77 3.80 30.21
C ASN A 310 -25.05 2.66 29.48
N ASP A 311 -25.75 2.20 28.45
CA ASP A 311 -25.46 1.09 27.58
C ASP A 311 -24.17 1.27 26.79
N SER A 312 -23.33 0.24 26.86
CA SER A 312 -22.37 -0.11 25.84
C SER A 312 -23.09 -0.94 24.78
N GLN A 313 -23.41 -0.30 23.64
CA GLN A 313 -23.89 -0.98 22.45
C GLN A 313 -22.73 -1.05 21.44
N ASN A 314 -22.15 -2.25 21.38
CA ASN A 314 -21.50 -2.74 20.16
C ASN A 314 -22.58 -2.81 19.09
N ASP A 315 -22.36 -2.16 17.95
CA ASP A 315 -23.06 -2.49 16.72
C ASP A 315 -22.05 -2.64 15.58
N ASP A 316 -22.26 -3.75 14.89
CA ASP A 316 -21.63 -4.22 13.67
C ASP A 316 -21.49 -3.12 12.60
N PHE A 317 -20.29 -2.96 12.05
CA PHE A 317 -20.09 -2.29 10.76
C PHE A 317 -19.48 -3.26 9.75
N LEU A 318 -20.33 -4.13 9.24
CA LEU A 318 -20.16 -4.87 8.00
C LEU A 318 -21.27 -4.41 7.04
N TYR A 319 -20.85 -4.08 5.81
CA TYR A 319 -21.64 -3.76 4.59
C TYR A 319 -22.05 -2.31 4.30
N TYR A 320 -21.43 -1.74 3.25
CA TYR A 320 -22.02 -1.29 1.97
C TYR A 320 -21.26 -0.07 1.40
N LEU A 321 -20.31 -0.32 0.50
CA LEU A 321 -19.95 0.64 -0.56
C LEU A 321 -20.00 -0.09 -1.90
N THR A 322 -21.22 -0.44 -2.31
CA THR A 322 -21.53 -0.80 -3.69
C THR A 322 -22.31 0.35 -4.31
N GLY A 323 -21.82 0.88 -5.43
CA GLY A 323 -22.61 1.71 -6.32
C GLY A 323 -22.21 3.18 -6.36
N THR A 324 -21.03 3.48 -6.91
CA THR A 324 -20.87 4.72 -7.67
C THR A 324 -20.24 4.36 -9.01
N THR A 325 -21.03 4.44 -10.07
CA THR A 325 -20.62 4.16 -11.44
C THR A 325 -19.44 5.05 -11.84
N PHE A 326 -18.32 4.40 -12.15
CA PHE A 326 -17.06 5.00 -12.62
C PHE A 326 -17.22 5.89 -13.88
N SER A 327 -18.36 5.80 -14.58
CA SER A 327 -18.62 6.50 -15.83
C SER A 327 -18.74 8.02 -15.72
N SER A 328 -19.03 8.59 -14.54
CA SER A 328 -19.12 10.06 -14.39
C SER A 328 -17.76 10.75 -14.17
N TYR A 329 -16.68 10.00 -13.94
CA TYR A 329 -15.37 10.56 -13.57
C TYR A 329 -14.41 10.77 -14.75
N LEU A 330 -14.70 10.21 -15.93
CA LEU A 330 -13.87 10.35 -17.13
C LEU A 330 -14.22 11.57 -18.00
N ASN A 331 -15.39 12.19 -17.81
CA ASN A 331 -15.83 13.33 -18.61
C ASN A 331 -15.22 14.69 -18.18
N GLY A 332 -14.43 14.74 -17.10
CA GLY A 332 -13.81 15.98 -16.59
C GLY A 332 -12.44 16.33 -17.19
N ALA A 333 -11.98 15.59 -18.22
CA ALA A 333 -10.66 15.76 -18.82
C ALA A 333 -10.67 16.39 -20.23
N SER A 334 -11.84 16.78 -20.75
CA SER A 334 -12.00 17.26 -22.13
C SER A 334 -11.90 18.78 -22.30
N ASP A 335 -11.90 19.56 -21.23
CA ASP A 335 -11.82 21.02 -21.29
C ASP A 335 -10.40 21.53 -20.94
N MET A 336 -9.44 21.28 -21.83
CA MET A 336 -8.21 22.08 -21.90
C MET A 336 -7.84 22.29 -23.36
N ASN A 337 -8.38 23.35 -23.95
CA ASN A 337 -7.81 23.99 -25.11
C ASN A 337 -6.45 24.58 -24.72
N LEU A 338 -5.39 24.13 -25.40
CA LEU A 338 -4.08 24.75 -25.39
C LEU A 338 -4.18 26.11 -26.09
N SER A 339 -3.94 27.18 -25.34
CA SER A 339 -3.60 28.52 -25.84
C SER A 339 -2.12 28.78 -25.61
#